data_AF-A0A9C9KSN4-F1
#
_entry.id   AF-A0A9C9KSN4-F1
#
_cell.length_a   1.000
_cell.length_b   1.000
_cell.length_c   1.000
_cell.angle_alpha   90.00
_cell.angle_beta   90.00
_cell.angle_gamma   90.00
#
_symmetry.space_group_name_H-M   'P 1'
#
loop_
_entity.id
_entity.type
_entity.pdbx_description
1 polymer ?
#
loop_
_entity_poly.entity_id
_entity_poly.type
_entity_poly.pdbx_seq_one_letter_code
_entity_poly.pdbx_strand_id
1 'polypeptide(L)'
;MDYRMLAECSDTAIKKIFQQINDEGSSEVLESIKQQMIFIRDNALEGKNPALALEAGRQFTYGILASREFASPKELELKEYIDKVSRVLDDD
;
A
#
# COMPACT_ATOMS: atom_id res chain seq x y z
N MET A 1 -6.61 9.40 -12.38
CA MET A 1 -5.48 8.93 -11.53
C MET A 1 -4.19 9.71 -11.76
N ASP A 2 -3.59 10.27 -10.69
CA ASP A 2 -2.29 10.94 -10.71
C ASP A 2 -1.16 9.95 -10.34
N TYR A 3 -0.39 9.50 -11.35
CA TYR A 3 0.70 8.54 -11.16
C TYR A 3 1.83 9.04 -10.26
N ARG A 4 2.14 10.33 -10.30
CA ARG A 4 3.19 10.90 -9.47
C ARG A 4 2.76 10.89 -8.01
N MET A 5 1.54 11.36 -7.74
CA MET A 5 0.97 11.33 -6.40
C MET A 5 0.84 9.90 -5.87
N LEU A 6 0.46 8.95 -6.73
CA LEU A 6 0.35 7.53 -6.38
C LEU A 6 1.71 6.94 -5.98
N ALA A 7 2.76 7.23 -6.75
CA ALA A 7 4.12 6.80 -6.43
C ALA A 7 4.62 7.41 -5.10
N GLU A 8 4.40 8.70 -4.87
CA GLU A 8 4.79 9.40 -3.64
C GLU A 8 4.04 8.86 -2.40
N CYS A 9 2.74 8.61 -2.52
CA CYS A 9 1.95 8.04 -1.43
C CYS A 9 2.35 6.59 -1.13
N SER A 10 2.58 5.79 -2.17
CA SER A 10 3.02 4.40 -2.02
C SER A 10 4.41 4.30 -1.39
N ASP A 11 5.35 5.15 -1.79
CA ASP A 11 6.69 5.22 -1.18
C ASP A 11 6.64 5.62 0.31
N THR A 12 5.75 6.56 0.65
CA THR A 12 5.51 6.95 2.04
C THR A 12 4.96 5.77 2.86
N ALA A 13 3.99 5.04 2.33
CA ALA A 13 3.44 3.85 2.99
C ALA A 13 4.54 2.78 3.18
N ILE A 14 5.36 2.50 2.17
CA ILE A 14 6.49 1.54 2.26
C ILE A 14 7.46 1.93 3.38
N LYS A 15 7.84 3.22 3.46
CA LYS A 15 8.73 3.73 4.52
C LYS A 15 8.12 3.52 5.90
N LYS A 16 6.82 3.77 6.05
CA LYS A 16 6.10 3.59 7.32
C LYS A 16 5.98 2.12 7.71
N ILE A 17 5.70 1.23 6.76
CA ILE A 17 5.71 -0.22 7.00
C ILE A 17 7.11 -0.68 7.43
N PHE A 18 8.17 -0.18 6.77
CA PHE A 18 9.54 -0.53 7.13
C PHE A 18 9.92 -0.05 8.53
N GLN A 19 9.49 1.15 8.93
CA GLN A 19 9.64 1.66 10.29
C GLN A 19 8.92 0.75 11.30
N GLN A 20 7.66 0.42 11.04
CA GLN A 20 6.86 -0.48 11.90
C GLN A 20 7.54 -1.85 12.07
N ILE A 21 8.07 -2.43 10.99
CA ILE A 21 8.79 -3.71 11.03
C ILE A 21 10.05 -3.63 11.91
N ASN A 22 10.79 -2.53 11.85
CA ASN A 22 12.00 -2.36 12.65
C ASN A 22 11.68 -2.16 14.14
N ASP A 23 10.59 -1.46 14.44
CA ASP A 23 10.21 -1.11 15.80
C ASP A 23 9.51 -2.27 16.54
N GLU A 24 8.66 -3.02 15.84
CA GLU A 24 7.73 -3.99 16.46
C GLU A 24 7.88 -5.41 15.92
N GLY A 25 8.74 -5.61 14.91
CA GLY A 25 8.94 -6.88 14.24
C GLY A 25 8.10 -7.03 12.98
N SER A 26 8.51 -7.97 12.13
CA SER A 26 7.81 -8.27 10.88
C SER A 26 6.65 -9.25 11.11
N SER A 27 5.61 -9.12 10.30
CA SER A 27 4.51 -10.07 10.20
C SER A 27 4.23 -10.37 8.72
N GLU A 28 3.65 -11.54 8.44
CA GLU A 28 3.26 -11.91 7.07
C GLU A 28 2.29 -10.89 6.45
N VAL A 29 1.44 -10.28 7.29
CA VAL A 29 0.51 -9.22 6.88
C VAL A 29 1.27 -7.96 6.46
N LEU A 30 2.22 -7.48 7.27
CA LEU A 30 3.01 -6.29 6.95
C LEU A 30 3.86 -6.52 5.69
N GLU A 31 4.45 -7.70 5.54
CA GLU A 31 5.21 -8.05 4.34
C GLU A 31 4.31 -8.09 3.09
N SER A 32 3.13 -8.70 3.19
CA SER A 32 2.17 -8.77 2.08
C SER A 32 1.69 -7.37 1.64
N ILE A 33 1.33 -6.52 2.62
CA ILE A 33 0.94 -5.12 2.34
C ILE A 33 2.12 -4.38 1.70
N LYS A 34 3.34 -4.53 2.22
CA LYS A 34 4.55 -3.88 1.68
C LYS A 34 4.78 -4.26 0.22
N GLN A 35 4.68 -5.56 -0.12
CA GLN A 35 4.87 -6.01 -1.50
C GLN A 35 3.81 -5.44 -2.45
N GLN A 36 2.56 -5.34 -2.00
CA GLN A 36 1.51 -4.68 -2.78
C GLN A 36 1.78 -3.18 -2.98
N MET A 37 2.25 -2.46 -1.95
CA MET A 37 2.64 -1.05 -2.09
C MET A 37 3.82 -0.86 -3.04
N ILE A 38 4.82 -1.76 -3.01
CA ILE A 38 5.96 -1.75 -3.94
C ILE A 38 5.46 -1.92 -5.37
N PHE A 39 4.59 -2.91 -5.62
CA PHE A 39 4.02 -3.14 -6.95
C PHE A 39 3.27 -1.91 -7.48
N ILE A 40 2.47 -1.25 -6.63
CA ILE A 40 1.74 -0.03 -6.99
C ILE A 40 2.70 1.10 -7.34
N ARG A 41 3.71 1.35 -6.48
CA ARG A 41 4.73 2.38 -6.71
C ARG A 41 5.45 2.15 -8.03
N ASP A 42 5.92 0.94 -8.28
CA ASP A 42 6.77 0.63 -9.43
C ASP A 42 5.99 0.79 -10.74
N ASN A 43 4.74 0.33 -10.79
CA ASN A 43 3.86 0.57 -11.94
C ASN A 43 3.56 2.07 -12.14
N ALA A 44 3.29 2.80 -11.04
CA ALA A 44 3.03 4.24 -11.11
C ALA A 44 4.25 5.05 -11.60
N LEU A 45 5.47 4.69 -11.19
CA LEU A 45 6.71 5.29 -11.68
C LEU A 45 6.92 5.07 -13.19
N GLU A 46 6.39 3.98 -13.73
CA GLU A 46 6.38 3.69 -15.17
C GLU A 46 5.19 4.34 -15.92
N GLY A 47 4.33 5.09 -15.22
CA GLY A 47 3.13 5.69 -15.80
C GLY A 47 2.04 4.67 -16.18
N LYS A 48 2.07 3.49 -15.56
CA LYS A 48 1.12 2.40 -15.79
C LYS A 48 0.09 2.34 -14.67
N ASN A 49 -1.16 2.04 -15.02
CA ASN A 49 -2.20 1.77 -14.05
C ASN A 49 -1.92 0.44 -13.31
N PRO A 50 -1.63 0.46 -11.99
CA PRO A 50 -1.32 -0.77 -11.27
C PRO A 50 -2.50 -1.74 -11.18
N ALA A 51 -3.74 -1.25 -11.17
CA ALA A 51 -4.94 -2.10 -11.16
C ALA A 51 -5.11 -2.86 -12.49
N LEU A 52 -4.68 -2.26 -13.61
CA LEU A 52 -4.69 -2.93 -14.92
C LEU A 52 -3.46 -3.83 -15.14
N ALA A 53 -2.39 -3.63 -14.37
CA ALA A 53 -1.17 -4.46 -14.43
C ALA A 53 -1.30 -5.78 -13.66
N LEU A 54 -2.34 -5.94 -12.84
CA LEU A 54 -2.65 -7.21 -12.20
C LEU A 54 -3.10 -8.25 -13.23
N GLU A 55 -2.77 -9.52 -12.97
CA GLU A 55 -3.34 -10.63 -13.76
C GLU A 55 -4.87 -10.58 -13.73
N ALA A 56 -5.50 -10.95 -14.84
CA ALA A 56 -6.95 -10.92 -14.98
C ALA A 56 -7.64 -11.66 -13.81
N GLY A 57 -8.57 -10.97 -13.16
CA GLY A 57 -9.32 -11.49 -12.02
C GLY A 57 -8.64 -11.33 -10.65
N ARG A 58 -7.42 -10.76 -10.58
CA ARG A 58 -6.79 -10.40 -9.31
C ARG A 58 -7.14 -8.99 -8.89
N GLN A 59 -7.17 -8.77 -7.58
CA GLN A 59 -7.38 -7.49 -6.95
C GLN A 59 -6.36 -7.28 -5.83
N PHE A 60 -6.06 -6.03 -5.53
CA PHE A 60 -5.30 -5.70 -4.34
C PHE A 60 -6.11 -6.01 -3.07
N THR A 61 -5.44 -6.55 -2.06
CA THR A 61 -6.06 -6.95 -0.79
C THR A 61 -5.51 -6.16 0.40
N TYR A 62 -4.53 -5.27 0.17
CA TYR A 62 -3.88 -4.51 1.24
C TYR A 62 -4.86 -3.74 2.13
N GLY A 63 -5.95 -3.18 1.59
CA GLY A 63 -6.95 -2.45 2.37
C GLY A 63 -7.81 -3.37 3.23
N ILE A 64 -8.10 -4.58 2.75
CA ILE A 64 -8.81 -5.63 3.50
C ILE A 64 -7.92 -6.15 4.63
N LEU A 65 -6.65 -6.42 4.34
CA LEU A 65 -5.67 -6.88 5.31
C LEU A 65 -5.48 -5.84 6.42
N ALA A 66 -5.22 -4.58 6.06
CA ALA A 66 -5.07 -3.49 7.03
C ALA A 66 -6.33 -3.32 7.89
N SER A 67 -7.52 -3.37 7.30
CA SER A 67 -8.77 -3.19 8.06
C SER A 67 -9.10 -4.33 9.03
N ARG A 68 -8.57 -5.54 8.80
CA ARG A 68 -8.83 -6.71 9.65
C ARG A 68 -7.77 -6.90 10.72
N GLU A 69 -6.51 -6.68 10.36
CA GLU A 69 -5.36 -7.10 11.18
C GLU A 69 -4.79 -5.95 12.01
N PHE A 70 -4.96 -4.69 11.59
CA PHE A 70 -4.41 -3.55 12.31
C PHE A 70 -5.32 -3.17 13.47
N ALA A 71 -4.78 -3.17 14.69
CA ALA A 71 -5.55 -2.93 15.90
C ALA A 71 -4.86 -1.95 16.88
N SER A 72 -3.53 -1.86 16.85
CA SER A 72 -2.80 -0.94 17.71
C SER A 72 -2.87 0.51 17.19
N PRO A 73 -2.69 1.53 18.05
CA PRO A 73 -2.69 2.92 17.62
C PRO A 73 -1.71 3.21 16.47
N LYS A 74 -0.51 2.62 16.50
CA LYS A 74 0.50 2.79 15.45
C LYS A 74 0.11 2.11 14.15
N GLU A 75 -0.51 0.93 14.23
CA GLU A 75 -1.03 0.25 13.04
C GLU A 75 -2.19 1.01 12.42
N LEU A 76 -3.04 1.65 13.24
CA LEU A 76 -4.11 2.53 12.74
C LEU A 76 -3.53 3.80 12.08
N GLU A 77 -2.47 4.39 12.62
CA GLU A 77 -1.74 5.47 11.92
C GLU A 77 -1.14 4.98 10.60
N LEU A 78 -0.57 3.77 10.57
CA LEU A 78 -0.07 3.15 9.34
C LEU A 78 -1.19 2.97 8.31
N LYS A 79 -2.39 2.58 8.75
CA LYS A 79 -3.57 2.41 7.91
C LYS A 79 -3.91 3.68 7.14
N GLU A 80 -3.80 4.87 7.74
CA GLU A 80 -4.10 6.14 7.06
C GLU A 80 -3.22 6.35 5.82
N TYR A 81 -1.96 5.92 5.86
CA TYR A 81 -1.08 5.98 4.69
C TYR A 81 -1.49 4.99 3.59
N ILE A 82 -1.97 3.81 4.00
CA ILE A 82 -2.48 2.79 3.07
C ILE A 82 -3.79 3.25 2.42
N ASP A 83 -4.71 3.80 3.21
CA ASP A 83 -6.00 4.32 2.73
C ASP A 83 -5.79 5.50 1.77
N LYS A 84 -4.75 6.31 1.99
CA LYS A 84 -4.36 7.37 1.05
C LYS A 84 -3.93 6.80 -0.31
N VAL A 85 -3.25 5.66 -0.35
CA VAL A 85 -2.91 4.98 -1.62
C VAL A 85 -4.17 4.55 -2.34
N SER A 86 -5.15 3.95 -1.64
CA SER A 86 -6.45 3.59 -2.25
C SER A 86 -7.17 4.79 -2.85
N ARG A 87 -7.24 5.91 -2.12
CA ARG A 87 -7.92 7.12 -2.62
C ARG A 87 -7.32 7.62 -3.93
N VAL A 88 -6.00 7.58 -4.08
CA VAL A 88 -5.32 8.04 -5.31
C VAL A 88 -5.43 7.00 -6.44
N LEU A 89 -5.42 5.71 -6.08
CA LEU A 89 -5.56 4.61 -7.03
C LEU A 89 -6.97 4.55 -7.65
N ASP A 90 -7.99 4.85 -6.84
CA ASP A 90 -9.41 4.82 -7.24
C ASP A 90 -9.92 6.16 -7.78
N ASP A 91 -9.13 7.23 -7.70
CA ASP A 91 -9.42 8.53 -8.34
C ASP A 91 -9.18 8.37 -9.85
N ASP A 92 -10.24 8.16 -10.64
CA ASP A 92 -10.21 8.15 -12.11
C ASP A 92 -10.20 9.58 -12.69
#